data_AF-A0A8I0TR24-F1
#
_entry.id   AF-A0A8I0TR24-F1
#
_cell.length_a   1.000
_cell.length_b   1.000
_cell.length_c   1.000
_cell.angle_alpha   90.00
_cell.angle_beta   90.00
_cell.angle_gamma   90.00
#
_symmetry.space_group_name_H-M   'P 1'
#
loop_
_entity.id
_entity.type
_entity.pdbx_description
1 polymer ?
#
loop_
_entity_poly.entity_id
_entity_poly.type
_entity_poly.pdbx_seq_one_letter_code
_entity_poly.pdbx_strand_id
1 'polypeptide(L)'
;MGLPGSTKGATAGRPYTYADSPWRGADVAPLGANIQWDVFRKGSTYVVRTLHNEKETPFKAGCRPVSRHSAFYDLNELERCFGRKA
;
A
#
# COMPACT_ATOMS: atom_id res chain seq x y z
N MET A 1 -3.44 3.69 -3.47
CA MET A 1 -2.43 2.76 -2.89
C MET A 1 -1.99 3.15 -1.49
N GLY A 2 -1.90 4.45 -1.13
CA GLY A 2 -1.66 4.87 0.26
C GLY A 2 -0.34 4.36 0.85
N LEU A 3 0.69 4.26 0.00
CA LEU A 3 2.00 3.76 0.39
C LEU A 3 2.69 4.71 1.39
N PRO A 4 3.64 4.22 2.19
CA PRO A 4 4.43 5.06 3.09
C PRO A 4 5.01 6.28 2.36
N GLY A 5 4.97 7.45 3.01
CA GLY A 5 5.41 8.72 2.42
C GLY A 5 4.44 9.33 1.39
N SER A 6 3.40 8.61 0.95
CA SER A 6 2.45 9.02 -0.10
C SER A 6 1.00 9.07 0.39
N THR A 7 0.78 9.45 1.65
CA THR A 7 -0.54 9.45 2.30
C THR A 7 -1.19 10.84 2.41
N LYS A 8 -0.43 11.91 2.16
CA LYS A 8 -0.88 13.30 2.30
C LYS A 8 -0.65 14.08 1.00
N GLY A 9 -1.71 14.68 0.46
CA GLY A 9 -1.63 15.59 -0.68
C GLY A 9 -1.07 16.97 -0.28
N ALA A 10 -0.54 17.69 -1.27
CA ALA A 10 -0.16 19.10 -1.08
C ALA A 10 -1.41 19.96 -0.81
N THR A 11 -1.24 21.02 -0.02
CA THR A 11 -2.32 21.98 0.26
C THR A 11 -2.40 23.00 -0.88
N ALA A 12 -3.58 23.20 -1.46
CA ALA A 12 -3.77 24.18 -2.53
C ALA A 12 -3.33 25.59 -2.07
N GLY A 13 -2.59 26.29 -2.94
CA GLY A 13 -2.08 27.64 -2.64
C GLY A 13 -0.92 27.71 -1.64
N ARG A 14 -0.39 26.57 -1.16
CA ARG A 14 0.79 26.53 -0.28
C ARG A 14 1.86 25.62 -0.90
N PRO A 15 3.08 26.12 -1.16
CA PRO A 15 4.17 25.28 -1.64
C PRO A 15 4.47 24.14 -0.67
N TYR A 16 4.83 22.99 -1.23
CA TYR A 16 5.35 21.85 -0.49
C TYR A 16 6.67 22.20 0.21
N THR A 17 6.86 21.70 1.43
CA THR A 17 8.13 21.74 2.14
C THR A 17 8.46 20.38 2.76
N TYR A 18 9.72 20.20 3.18
CA TYR A 18 10.09 19.00 3.92
C TYR A 18 9.46 18.95 5.33
N ALA A 19 9.07 20.10 5.88
CA ALA A 19 8.51 20.21 7.23
C ALA A 19 7.02 19.81 7.29
N ASP A 20 6.27 20.03 6.21
CA ASP A 20 4.81 19.84 6.19
C ASP A 20 4.36 18.59 5.42
N SER A 21 5.28 17.87 4.79
CA SER A 21 5.00 16.64 4.05
C SER A 21 6.08 15.57 4.23
N PRO A 22 5.70 14.29 4.44
CA PRO A 22 6.63 13.18 4.61
C PRO A 22 7.17 12.64 3.28
N TRP A 23 6.69 13.13 2.13
CA TRP A 23 7.07 12.62 0.83
C TRP A 23 8.56 12.87 0.54
N ARG A 24 9.31 11.85 0.15
CA ARG A 24 10.70 11.98 -0.27
C ARG A 24 10.91 11.15 -1.52
N GLY A 25 11.38 11.77 -2.60
CA GLY A 25 11.60 11.08 -3.88
C GLY A 25 12.52 9.87 -3.73
N ALA A 26 13.57 9.99 -2.91
CA ALA A 26 14.51 8.90 -2.63
C ALA A 26 13.87 7.68 -1.96
N ASP A 27 12.81 7.85 -1.16
CA ASP A 27 12.15 6.74 -0.45
C ASP A 27 10.91 6.24 -1.20
N VAL A 28 10.20 7.14 -1.87
CA VAL A 28 8.93 6.84 -2.56
C VAL A 28 9.17 6.32 -3.97
N ALA A 29 10.13 6.90 -4.70
CA ALA A 29 10.39 6.56 -6.09
C ALA A 29 11.89 6.69 -6.45
N PRO A 30 12.79 5.95 -5.77
CA PRO A 30 14.18 5.84 -6.22
C PRO A 30 14.27 5.22 -7.61
N LEU A 31 15.46 5.31 -8.24
CA LEU A 31 15.71 4.58 -9.48
C LEU A 31 15.50 3.07 -9.26
N GLY A 32 14.67 2.44 -10.08
CA GLY A 32 14.31 1.02 -9.90
C GLY A 32 13.26 0.76 -8.81
N ALA A 33 12.57 1.81 -8.33
CA ALA A 33 11.43 1.65 -7.43
C ALA A 33 10.40 0.67 -8.00
N ASN A 34 9.86 -0.18 -7.13
CA ASN A 34 8.98 -1.26 -7.53
C ASN A 34 7.88 -1.52 -6.51
N ILE A 35 6.76 -2.05 -7.01
CA ILE A 35 5.66 -2.56 -6.21
C ILE A 35 5.40 -3.98 -6.69
N GLN A 36 5.41 -4.93 -5.77
CA GLN A 36 5.21 -6.34 -6.07
C GLN A 36 4.03 -6.86 -5.25
N TRP A 37 3.15 -7.63 -5.90
CA TRP A 37 2.04 -8.31 -5.26
C TRP A 37 2.20 -9.80 -5.51
N ASP A 38 2.38 -10.54 -4.42
CA ASP A 38 2.48 -11.99 -4.45
C ASP A 38 1.11 -12.58 -4.15
N VAL A 39 0.61 -13.46 -5.02
CA VAL A 39 -0.71 -14.08 -4.87
C VAL A 39 -0.53 -15.56 -4.59
N PHE A 40 -1.14 -16.02 -3.50
CA PHE A 40 -1.09 -17.42 -3.06
C PHE A 40 -2.50 -17.99 -2.99
N ARG A 41 -2.64 -19.26 -3.37
CA ARG A 41 -3.91 -19.99 -3.21
C ARG A 41 -4.08 -20.45 -1.76
N LYS A 42 -5.26 -20.22 -1.18
CA LYS A 42 -5.68 -20.67 0.16
C LYS A 42 -7.01 -21.41 0.04
N GLY A 43 -6.94 -22.71 -0.22
CA GLY A 43 -8.13 -23.53 -0.50
C GLY A 43 -8.86 -23.07 -1.76
N SER A 44 -10.08 -22.58 -1.61
CA SER A 44 -10.90 -21.98 -2.69
C SER A 44 -10.74 -20.46 -2.82
N THR A 45 -9.97 -19.81 -1.94
CA THR A 45 -9.71 -18.36 -2.00
C THR A 45 -8.25 -18.06 -2.33
N TYR A 46 -7.93 -16.77 -2.44
CA TYR A 46 -6.58 -16.27 -2.65
C TYR A 46 -6.21 -15.28 -1.55
N VAL A 47 -4.96 -15.32 -1.13
CA VAL A 47 -4.36 -14.32 -0.24
C VAL A 47 -3.23 -13.62 -0.96
N VAL A 48 -3.06 -12.34 -0.66
CA VAL A 48 -2.10 -11.46 -1.32
C VAL A 48 -1.20 -10.80 -0.28
N ARG A 49 0.09 -10.74 -0.57
CA ARG A 49 1.08 -9.92 0.15
C ARG A 49 1.61 -8.86 -0.81
N THR A 50 1.98 -7.68 -0.30
CA THR A 50 2.66 -6.65 -1.09
C THR A 50 4.04 -6.30 -0.54
N LEU A 51 4.98 -6.06 -1.47
CA LEU A 51 6.27 -5.47 -1.22
C LEU A 51 6.33 -4.09 -1.91
N HIS A 52 6.92 -3.11 -1.24
CA HIS A 52 7.25 -1.79 -1.79
C HIS A 52 8.76 -1.59 -1.68
N ASN A 53 9.43 -1.42 -2.82
CA ASN A 53 10.89 -1.45 -2.92
C ASN A 53 11.45 -2.68 -2.19
N GLU A 54 10.91 -3.85 -2.52
CA GLU A 54 11.23 -5.17 -1.94
C GLU A 54 10.94 -5.34 -0.43
N LYS A 55 10.50 -4.28 0.26
CA LYS A 55 10.14 -4.33 1.67
C LYS A 55 8.68 -4.71 1.86
N GLU A 56 8.44 -5.74 2.67
CA GLU A 56 7.09 -6.12 3.10
C GLU A 56 6.40 -4.93 3.77
N THR A 57 5.28 -4.52 3.17
CA THR A 57 4.57 -3.30 3.54
C THR A 57 3.09 -3.62 3.66
N PRO A 58 2.38 -3.16 4.70
CA PRO A 58 0.94 -3.36 4.79
C PRO A 58 0.23 -2.61 3.66
N PHE A 59 -0.91 -3.15 3.22
CA PHE A 59 -1.82 -2.40 2.36
C PHE A 59 -2.36 -1.14 3.06
N LYS A 60 -2.93 -0.21 2.28
CA LYS A 60 -3.45 1.07 2.80
C LYS A 60 -4.39 0.88 3.98
N ALA A 61 -4.46 1.92 4.83
CA ALA A 61 -5.46 2.01 5.88
C ALA A 61 -6.88 1.68 5.35
N GLY A 62 -7.61 0.89 6.13
CA GLY A 62 -8.94 0.38 5.79
C GLY A 62 -8.97 -1.03 5.19
N CYS A 63 -7.84 -1.58 4.74
CA CYS A 63 -7.74 -3.01 4.41
C CYS A 63 -7.49 -3.84 5.68
N ARG A 64 -8.07 -5.05 5.75
CA ARG A 64 -7.95 -5.94 6.92
C ARG A 64 -7.10 -7.18 6.62
N PRO A 65 -6.01 -7.44 7.37
CA PRO A 65 -5.23 -8.65 7.16
C PRO A 65 -5.99 -9.90 7.64
N VAL A 66 -5.56 -11.08 7.18
CA VAL A 66 -6.19 -12.38 7.53
C VAL A 66 -6.08 -12.71 9.03
N SER A 67 -5.12 -12.12 9.73
CA SER A 67 -4.97 -12.18 11.18
C SER A 67 -4.18 -10.99 11.70
N ARG A 68 -4.20 -10.78 13.02
CA ARG A 68 -3.42 -9.70 13.66
C ARG A 68 -1.93 -9.86 13.33
N HIS A 69 -1.30 -8.77 12.88
CA HIS A 69 0.11 -8.74 12.45
C HIS A 69 0.47 -9.56 11.21
N SER A 70 -0.51 -10.09 10.46
CA SER A 70 -0.24 -10.75 9.19
C SER A 70 0.01 -9.75 8.06
N ALA A 71 0.93 -10.11 7.16
CA ALA A 71 1.18 -9.40 5.90
C ALA A 71 0.23 -9.83 4.76
N PHE A 72 -0.58 -10.86 5.00
CA PHE A 72 -1.49 -11.44 4.00
C PHE A 72 -2.90 -10.89 4.15
N TYR A 73 -3.54 -10.65 3.01
CA TYR A 73 -4.91 -10.12 2.90
C TYR A 73 -5.69 -11.01 1.94
N ASP A 74 -6.94 -11.35 2.26
CA ASP A 74 -7.81 -12.03 1.29
C ASP A 74 -8.04 -11.14 0.06
N LEU A 75 -8.02 -11.70 -1.15
CA LEU A 75 -8.22 -10.95 -2.39
C LEU A 75 -9.56 -10.18 -2.38
N ASN A 76 -10.64 -10.83 -1.92
CA ASN A 76 -11.96 -10.22 -1.79
C ASN A 76 -11.98 -9.03 -0.82
N GLU A 77 -11.11 -9.05 0.20
CA GLU A 77 -10.93 -7.93 1.12
C GLU A 77 -10.20 -6.78 0.45
N LEU A 78 -9.19 -7.07 -0.37
CA LEU A 78 -8.50 -6.06 -1.17
C LEU A 78 -9.45 -5.41 -2.18
N GLU A 79 -10.27 -6.18 -2.89
CA GLU A 79 -11.29 -5.62 -3.78
C GLU A 79 -12.24 -4.68 -3.04
N ARG A 80 -12.70 -5.07 -1.85
CA ARG A 80 -13.55 -4.21 -1.00
C ARG A 80 -12.82 -2.93 -0.60
N CYS A 81 -11.63 -3.04 0.00
CA CYS A 81 -10.96 -1.87 0.56
C CYS A 81 -10.43 -0.91 -0.53
N PHE A 82 -10.22 -1.40 -1.75
CA PHE A 82 -9.90 -0.57 -2.92
C PHE A 82 -11.13 -0.07 -3.68
N GLY A 83 -12.36 -0.42 -3.28
CA GLY A 83 -13.59 0.02 -3.95
C GLY A 83 -13.75 -0.56 -5.35
N ARG A 84 -13.34 -1.82 -5.55
CA ARG A 84 -13.39 -2.53 -6.84
C ARG A 84 -14.53 -3.56 -6.92
N LYS A 85 -15.33 -3.70 -5.86
CA LYS A 85 -16.58 -4.47 -5.95
C LYS A 85 -17.60 -3.64 -6.72
N ALA A 86 -18.24 -4.27 -7.71
CA ALA A 86 -19.38 -3.72 -8.44
C ALA A 86 -20.55 -3.44 -7.49
#